data_AF-A0A4Q2YVZ4-F1
#
_entry.id   AF-A0A4Q2YVZ4-F1
#
_cell.length_a   1.000
_cell.length_b   1.000
_cell.length_c   1.000
_cell.angle_alpha   90.00
_cell.angle_beta   90.00
_cell.angle_gamma   90.00
#
_symmetry.space_group_name_H-M   'P 1'
#
loop_
_entity.id
_entity.type
_entity.pdbx_description
1 polymer ?
#
loop_
_entity_poly.entity_id
_entity_poly.type
_entity_poly.pdbx_seq_one_letter_code
_entity_poly.pdbx_strand_id
1 'polypeptide(L)'
;MLSDSGAFKMDDEGPLVSLGATMPLSREMERLRAEHAALIALARIVTEFLQAPGPAQLTELALARARLRETLVRHLKCEDWILYPRLRATGDAELMHITREFELEMGDLAGEYVAYDDKWTAARVEAKWTEFSRETIEVFGMLATRVEREERELYPLADKLYAAAAALGPAVMDEVTISS
;
A
#
# COMPACT_ATOMS: atom_id res chain seq x y z
N MET A 1 59.17 40.57 -0.36
CA MET A 1 59.01 40.22 1.06
C MET A 1 57.51 40.07 1.30
N LEU A 2 57.11 38.87 1.73
CA LEU A 2 55.87 38.53 2.45
C LEU A 2 54.58 38.70 1.62
N SER A 3 54.11 37.65 0.93
CA SER A 3 53.29 36.55 1.49
C SER A 3 52.03 37.06 2.18
N ASP A 4 50.87 36.89 1.54
CA ASP A 4 49.80 36.15 2.21
C ASP A 4 48.82 35.55 1.19
N SER A 5 48.78 34.22 1.18
CA SER A 5 47.83 33.41 0.42
C SER A 5 46.63 33.17 1.33
N GLY A 6 45.62 34.04 1.25
CA GLY A 6 44.32 33.83 1.89
C GLY A 6 43.44 32.93 1.03
N ALA A 7 43.54 31.61 1.21
CA ALA A 7 42.57 30.67 0.68
C ALA A 7 41.21 30.92 1.35
N PHE A 8 40.23 31.40 0.57
CA PHE A 8 38.83 31.44 0.99
C PHE A 8 38.32 30.00 1.00
N LYS A 9 38.35 29.39 2.18
CA LYS A 9 37.69 28.13 2.45
C LYS A 9 36.19 28.42 2.52
N MET A 10 35.50 28.19 1.41
CA MET A 10 34.04 28.16 1.39
C MET A 10 33.68 26.74 1.81
N ASP A 11 33.32 26.61 3.09
CA ASP A 11 32.74 25.40 3.64
C ASP A 11 31.36 25.23 2.99
N ASP A 12 31.32 24.64 1.80
CA ASP A 12 30.10 24.28 1.09
C ASP A 12 29.55 22.96 1.67
N GLU A 13 29.19 22.99 2.95
CA GLU A 13 28.32 22.00 3.57
C GLU A 13 26.87 22.36 3.23
N GLY A 14 26.54 22.27 1.94
CA GLY A 14 25.16 22.18 1.49
C GLY A 14 24.54 20.92 2.10
N PRO A 15 23.27 20.97 2.55
CA PRO A 15 22.68 19.84 3.24
C PRO A 15 22.63 18.67 2.25
N LEU A 16 23.37 17.60 2.56
CA LEU A 16 23.11 16.27 2.06
C LEU A 16 21.64 15.99 2.34
N VAL A 17 20.81 16.21 1.34
CA VAL A 17 19.44 15.70 1.29
C VAL A 17 19.60 14.20 1.37
N SER A 18 19.47 13.68 2.59
CA SER A 18 19.34 12.26 2.87
C SER A 18 18.21 11.75 1.98
N LEU A 19 18.58 11.03 0.91
CA LEU A 19 17.66 10.30 0.06
C LEU A 19 16.74 9.54 1.00
N GLY A 20 15.45 9.88 0.94
CA GLY A 20 14.43 9.48 1.90
C GLY A 20 14.64 8.04 2.34
N ALA A 21 15.01 7.87 3.61
CA ALA A 21 15.19 6.57 4.22
C ALA A 21 13.97 5.73 3.86
N THR A 22 14.18 4.77 2.97
CA THR A 22 13.13 3.88 2.48
C THR A 22 12.54 3.24 3.73
N MET A 23 11.24 3.50 3.99
CA MET A 23 10.63 3.04 5.24
C MET A 23 10.90 1.54 5.41
N PRO A 24 11.32 1.10 6.61
CA PRO A 24 11.57 -0.30 6.89
C PRO A 24 10.33 -1.09 6.49
N LEU A 25 10.52 -2.21 5.80
CA LEU A 25 9.42 -3.01 5.30
C LEU A 25 8.46 -3.45 6.43
N SER A 26 8.96 -3.66 7.66
CA SER A 26 8.13 -3.94 8.84
C SER A 26 7.14 -2.82 9.17
N ARG A 27 7.57 -1.55 9.10
CA ARG A 27 6.68 -0.40 9.29
C ARG A 27 5.67 -0.26 8.16
N GLU A 28 6.07 -0.56 6.93
CA GLU A 28 5.13 -0.58 5.80
C GLU A 28 4.07 -1.67 5.99
N MET A 29 4.47 -2.85 6.43
CA MET A 29 3.57 -3.97 6.72
C MET A 29 2.60 -3.67 7.87
N GLU A 30 3.03 -2.99 8.93
CA GLU A 30 2.14 -2.49 9.99
C GLU A 30 1.13 -1.47 9.44
N ARG A 31 1.60 -0.55 8.60
CA ARG A 31 0.75 0.45 7.95
C ARG A 31 -0.28 -0.21 7.03
N LEU A 32 0.11 -1.17 6.21
CA LEU A 32 -0.79 -1.86 5.28
C LEU A 32 -1.90 -2.63 6.04
N ARG A 33 -1.57 -3.29 7.15
CA ARG A 33 -2.58 -3.91 8.03
C ARG A 33 -3.54 -2.89 8.65
N ALA A 34 -3.03 -1.73 9.07
CA ALA A 34 -3.89 -0.66 9.56
C ALA A 34 -4.80 -0.10 8.45
N GLU A 35 -4.29 -0.02 7.22
CA GLU A 35 -5.09 0.35 6.03
C GLU A 35 -6.16 -0.71 5.73
N HIS A 36 -5.89 -2.02 5.82
CA HIS A 36 -6.90 -3.07 5.74
C HIS A 36 -8.03 -2.89 6.75
N ALA A 37 -7.69 -2.67 8.02
CA ALA A 37 -8.69 -2.44 9.06
C ALA A 37 -9.57 -1.21 8.75
N ALA A 38 -8.97 -0.13 8.24
CA ALA A 38 -9.70 1.06 7.83
C ALA A 38 -10.60 0.82 6.60
N LEU A 39 -10.11 0.08 5.60
CA LEU A 39 -10.88 -0.30 4.40
C LEU A 39 -12.09 -1.15 4.77
N ILE A 40 -11.92 -2.15 5.64
CA ILE A 40 -13.02 -2.99 6.14
C ILE A 40 -14.06 -2.14 6.87
N ALA A 41 -13.63 -1.21 7.73
CA ALA A 41 -14.55 -0.33 8.44
C ALA A 41 -15.34 0.58 7.49
N LEU A 42 -14.68 1.19 6.50
CA LEU A 42 -15.32 2.04 5.51
C LEU A 42 -16.28 1.25 4.59
N ALA A 43 -15.89 0.05 4.18
CA ALA A 43 -16.74 -0.83 3.38
C ALA A 43 -18.01 -1.23 4.14
N ARG A 44 -17.91 -1.49 5.45
CA ARG A 44 -19.08 -1.73 6.31
C ARG A 44 -20.01 -0.52 6.35
N ILE A 45 -19.47 0.67 6.60
CA ILE A 45 -20.26 1.93 6.61
C ILE A 45 -21.00 2.11 5.28
N VAL A 46 -20.31 1.94 4.15
CA VAL A 46 -20.95 2.05 2.83
C VAL A 46 -22.04 0.99 2.67
N THR A 47 -21.79 -0.26 3.06
CA THR A 47 -22.76 -1.36 2.95
C THR A 47 -23.99 -1.16 3.84
N GLU A 48 -23.83 -0.50 5.00
CA GLU A 48 -24.94 -0.10 5.88
C GLU A 48 -25.87 0.90 5.19
N PHE A 49 -25.34 1.89 4.48
CA PHE A 49 -26.17 2.79 3.65
C PHE A 49 -26.98 2.02 2.60
N LEU A 50 -26.40 0.97 2.00
CA LEU A 50 -27.06 0.17 0.97
C LEU A 50 -28.23 -0.68 1.49
N GLN A 51 -28.37 -0.86 2.82
CA GLN A 51 -29.53 -1.54 3.41
C GLN A 51 -30.81 -0.71 3.34
N ALA A 52 -30.71 0.59 3.07
CA ALA A 52 -31.86 1.45 2.88
C ALA A 52 -32.63 1.06 1.59
N PRO A 53 -33.97 1.12 1.60
CA PRO A 53 -34.80 0.75 0.44
C PRO A 53 -34.61 1.70 -0.76
N GLY A 54 -33.96 2.84 -0.57
CA GLY A 54 -33.71 3.85 -1.60
C GLY A 54 -32.57 4.79 -1.21
N PRO A 55 -32.23 5.75 -2.09
CA PRO A 55 -31.15 6.69 -1.86
C PRO A 55 -31.46 7.57 -0.64
N ALA A 56 -30.65 7.46 0.40
CA ALA A 56 -30.73 8.26 1.61
C ALA A 56 -29.32 8.65 2.04
N GLN A 57 -29.19 9.82 2.70
CA GLN A 57 -27.90 10.27 3.24
C GLN A 57 -26.80 10.29 2.16
N LEU A 58 -27.14 10.76 0.95
CA LEU A 58 -26.26 10.69 -0.22
C LEU A 58 -24.95 11.47 -0.03
N THR A 59 -24.97 12.54 0.76
CA THR A 59 -23.78 13.30 1.11
C THR A 59 -22.83 12.46 1.95
N GLU A 60 -23.34 11.80 2.99
CA GLU A 60 -22.58 10.96 3.90
C GLU A 60 -22.04 9.72 3.18
N LEU A 61 -22.85 9.10 2.33
CA LEU A 61 -22.43 8.02 1.44
C LEU A 61 -21.30 8.47 0.52
N ALA A 62 -21.41 9.64 -0.11
CA ALA A 62 -20.37 10.17 -0.98
C ALA A 62 -19.05 10.43 -0.23
N LEU A 63 -19.13 10.95 1.00
CA LEU A 63 -17.95 11.15 1.86
C LEU A 63 -17.28 9.82 2.24
N ALA A 64 -18.08 8.83 2.64
CA ALA A 64 -17.57 7.49 2.98
C ALA A 64 -16.89 6.83 1.75
N ARG A 65 -17.50 6.93 0.57
CA ARG A 65 -16.92 6.43 -0.68
C ARG A 65 -15.64 7.16 -1.06
N ALA A 66 -15.60 8.49 -0.94
CA ALA A 66 -14.40 9.26 -1.24
C ALA A 66 -13.22 8.84 -0.33
N ARG A 67 -13.49 8.65 0.97
CA ARG A 67 -12.48 8.19 1.92
C ARG A 67 -12.02 6.76 1.65
N LEU A 68 -12.95 5.88 1.27
CA LEU A 68 -12.64 4.51 0.84
C LEU A 68 -11.75 4.52 -0.39
N ARG A 69 -12.10 5.29 -1.44
CA ARG A 69 -11.32 5.41 -2.68
C ARG A 69 -9.90 5.90 -2.39
N GLU A 70 -9.75 6.97 -1.63
CA GLU A 70 -8.43 7.54 -1.31
C GLU A 70 -7.55 6.52 -0.58
N THR A 71 -8.13 5.82 0.40
CA THR A 71 -7.42 4.79 1.18
C THR A 71 -7.06 3.61 0.31
N LEU A 72 -8.00 3.11 -0.48
CA LEU A 72 -7.84 1.90 -1.30
C LEU A 72 -6.82 2.12 -2.42
N VAL A 73 -6.92 3.21 -3.16
CA VAL A 73 -6.00 3.50 -4.27
C VAL A 73 -4.58 3.69 -3.76
N ARG A 74 -4.39 4.36 -2.62
CA ARG A 74 -3.07 4.49 -1.98
C ARG A 74 -2.53 3.15 -1.54
N HIS A 75 -3.38 2.32 -0.93
CA HIS A 75 -3.02 0.99 -0.44
C HIS A 75 -2.56 0.09 -1.60
N LEU A 76 -3.40 -0.09 -2.63
CA LEU A 76 -3.09 -0.93 -3.78
C LEU A 76 -1.81 -0.49 -4.51
N LYS A 77 -1.63 0.82 -4.72
CA LYS A 77 -0.38 1.34 -5.31
C LYS A 77 0.86 1.04 -4.46
N CYS A 78 0.72 1.06 -3.14
CA CYS A 78 1.81 0.71 -2.23
C CYS A 78 2.17 -0.76 -2.41
N GLU A 79 1.18 -1.64 -2.53
CA GLU A 79 1.43 -3.06 -2.76
C GLU A 79 2.11 -3.32 -4.10
N ASP A 80 1.57 -2.76 -5.18
CA ASP A 80 2.08 -2.95 -6.54
C ASP A 80 3.50 -2.41 -6.74
N TRP A 81 3.80 -1.23 -6.19
CA TRP A 81 5.05 -0.52 -6.50
C TRP A 81 6.12 -0.71 -5.43
N ILE A 82 5.75 -1.15 -4.23
CA ILE A 82 6.67 -1.24 -3.10
C ILE A 82 6.70 -2.66 -2.53
N LEU A 83 5.56 -3.21 -2.10
CA LEU A 83 5.55 -4.49 -1.40
C LEU A 83 5.97 -5.64 -2.32
N TYR A 84 5.23 -5.87 -3.41
CA TYR A 84 5.49 -7.00 -4.30
C TYR A 84 6.91 -6.97 -4.89
N PRO A 85 7.45 -5.83 -5.38
CA PRO A 85 8.83 -5.77 -5.84
C PRO A 85 9.86 -6.15 -4.78
N ARG A 86 9.65 -5.74 -3.51
CA ARG A 86 10.57 -6.09 -2.42
C ARG A 86 10.47 -7.56 -2.04
N LEU A 87 9.26 -8.13 -1.99
CA LEU A 87 9.06 -9.56 -1.71
C LEU A 87 9.73 -10.42 -2.79
N ARG A 88 9.64 -10.04 -4.07
CA ARG A 88 10.37 -10.73 -5.16
C ARG A 88 11.88 -10.67 -5.02
N ALA A 89 12.42 -9.55 -4.51
CA ALA A 89 13.86 -9.37 -4.36
C ALA A 89 14.49 -10.23 -3.26
N THR A 90 13.69 -10.88 -2.41
CA THR A 90 14.18 -11.75 -1.34
C THR A 90 14.80 -13.06 -1.84
N GLY A 91 14.46 -13.50 -3.05
CA GLY A 91 14.98 -14.73 -3.65
C GLY A 91 14.37 -16.03 -3.10
N ASP A 92 13.39 -15.95 -2.19
CA ASP A 92 12.66 -17.11 -1.69
C ASP A 92 11.67 -17.62 -2.75
N ALA A 93 11.80 -18.89 -3.15
CA ALA A 93 11.05 -19.45 -4.27
C ALA A 93 9.54 -19.55 -4.01
N GLU A 94 9.13 -19.85 -2.77
CA GLU A 94 7.72 -19.95 -2.38
C GLU A 94 7.08 -18.57 -2.37
N LEU A 95 7.75 -17.58 -1.79
CA LEU A 95 7.27 -16.20 -1.76
C LEU A 95 7.23 -15.57 -3.15
N MET A 96 8.24 -15.81 -3.99
CA MET A 96 8.25 -15.31 -5.37
C MET A 96 7.07 -15.87 -6.17
N HIS A 97 6.75 -17.15 -5.98
CA HIS A 97 5.62 -17.79 -6.64
C HIS A 97 4.30 -17.16 -6.18
N ILE A 98 4.06 -17.10 -4.87
CA ILE A 98 2.83 -16.53 -4.30
C ILE A 98 2.68 -15.06 -4.66
N THR A 99 3.74 -14.25 -4.53
CA THR A 99 3.71 -12.82 -4.90
C THR A 99 3.30 -12.63 -6.37
N ARG A 100 3.80 -13.49 -7.26
CA ARG A 100 3.45 -13.44 -8.69
C ARG A 100 1.99 -13.81 -8.95
N GLU A 101 1.44 -14.78 -8.21
CA GLU A 101 0.02 -15.13 -8.32
C GLU A 101 -0.86 -13.96 -7.88
N PHE A 102 -0.55 -13.31 -6.75
CA PHE A 102 -1.28 -12.12 -6.31
C PHE A 102 -1.22 -10.97 -7.32
N GLU A 103 -0.06 -10.70 -7.92
CA GLU A 103 0.07 -9.67 -8.95
C GLU A 103 -0.75 -9.96 -10.21
N LEU A 104 -0.78 -11.21 -10.66
CA LEU A 104 -1.54 -11.60 -11.86
C LEU A 104 -3.05 -11.59 -11.61
N GLU A 105 -3.47 -12.07 -10.45
CA GLU A 105 -4.89 -12.20 -10.12
C GLU A 105 -5.51 -10.86 -9.72
N MET A 106 -4.72 -9.95 -9.16
CA MET A 106 -5.27 -8.77 -8.49
C MET A 106 -4.61 -7.44 -8.93
N GLY A 107 -3.57 -7.45 -9.77
CA GLY A 107 -2.79 -6.25 -10.14
C GLY A 107 -3.58 -5.13 -10.82
N ASP A 108 -4.69 -5.45 -11.49
CA ASP A 108 -5.53 -4.44 -12.17
C ASP A 108 -6.66 -3.88 -11.30
N LEU A 109 -6.85 -4.39 -10.08
CA LEU A 109 -8.00 -4.08 -9.23
C LEU A 109 -8.09 -2.58 -8.86
N ALA A 110 -6.95 -1.89 -8.77
CA ALA A 110 -6.93 -0.45 -8.56
C ALA A 110 -7.59 0.32 -9.71
N GLY A 111 -7.31 -0.09 -10.95
CA GLY A 111 -7.91 0.49 -12.15
C GLY A 111 -9.39 0.15 -12.25
N GLU A 112 -9.76 -1.10 -11.98
CA GLU A 112 -11.15 -1.55 -11.98
C GLU A 112 -12.00 -0.80 -10.94
N TYR A 113 -11.50 -0.66 -9.71
CA TYR A 113 -12.18 0.10 -8.67
C TYR A 113 -12.34 1.57 -9.04
N VAL A 114 -11.29 2.20 -9.59
CA VAL A 114 -11.35 3.60 -10.04
C VAL A 114 -12.41 3.79 -11.13
N ALA A 115 -12.45 2.90 -12.12
CA ALA A 115 -13.44 2.94 -13.19
C ALA A 115 -14.87 2.73 -12.65
N TYR A 116 -15.04 1.80 -11.70
CA TYR A 116 -16.29 1.60 -10.98
C TYR A 116 -16.71 2.87 -10.21
N ASP A 117 -15.82 3.48 -9.44
CA ASP A 117 -16.16 4.64 -8.62
C ASP A 117 -16.46 5.88 -9.48
N ASP A 118 -15.72 6.08 -10.57
CA ASP A 118 -15.96 7.13 -11.58
C ASP A 118 -17.29 6.93 -12.32
N LYS A 119 -17.70 5.67 -12.56
CA LYS A 119 -19.01 5.36 -13.16
C LYS A 119 -20.16 5.90 -12.29
N TRP A 120 -20.02 5.84 -10.96
CA TRP A 120 -21.09 6.11 -10.00
C TRP A 120 -21.03 7.52 -9.41
N THR A 121 -21.41 8.51 -10.21
CA THR A 121 -21.61 9.90 -9.75
C THR A 121 -22.82 10.00 -8.81
N ALA A 122 -22.88 11.08 -7.99
CA ALA A 122 -24.01 11.31 -7.08
C ALA A 122 -25.37 11.24 -7.79
N ALA A 123 -25.49 11.88 -8.97
CA ALA A 123 -26.71 11.85 -9.76
C ALA A 123 -27.09 10.44 -10.27
N ARG A 124 -26.10 9.60 -10.62
CA ARG A 124 -26.36 8.21 -11.03
C ARG A 124 -26.71 7.31 -9.86
N VAL A 125 -26.06 7.50 -8.71
CA VAL A 125 -26.39 6.78 -7.46
C VAL A 125 -27.85 7.03 -7.08
N GLU A 126 -28.27 8.30 -7.12
CA GLU A 126 -29.66 8.67 -6.84
C GLU A 126 -30.64 8.07 -7.86
N ALA A 127 -30.34 8.17 -9.16
CA ALA A 127 -31.23 7.71 -10.22
C ALA A 127 -31.29 6.17 -10.37
N LYS A 128 -30.24 5.45 -9.98
CA LYS A 128 -30.09 4.01 -10.23
C LYS A 128 -29.63 3.23 -8.99
N TRP A 129 -30.26 3.54 -7.85
CA TRP A 129 -29.91 2.97 -6.55
C TRP A 129 -29.71 1.45 -6.56
N THR A 130 -30.66 0.68 -7.10
CA THR A 130 -30.57 -0.79 -7.12
C THR A 130 -29.38 -1.32 -7.92
N GLU A 131 -29.08 -0.70 -9.06
CA GLU A 131 -27.94 -1.09 -9.90
C GLU A 131 -26.61 -0.73 -9.19
N PHE A 132 -26.55 0.46 -8.58
CA PHE A 132 -25.42 0.89 -7.77
C PHE A 132 -25.16 -0.05 -6.59
N SER A 133 -26.19 -0.37 -5.80
CA SER A 133 -26.04 -1.25 -4.63
C SER A 133 -25.54 -2.63 -5.02
N ARG A 134 -26.08 -3.22 -6.09
CA ARG A 134 -25.63 -4.53 -6.60
C ARG A 134 -24.16 -4.50 -6.99
N GLU A 135 -23.75 -3.54 -7.81
CA GLU A 135 -22.35 -3.45 -8.26
C GLU A 135 -21.39 -3.11 -7.12
N THR A 136 -21.81 -2.30 -6.14
CA THR A 136 -21.01 -2.01 -4.95
C THR A 136 -20.73 -3.29 -4.16
N ILE A 137 -21.76 -4.12 -3.96
CA ILE A 137 -21.63 -5.39 -3.24
C ILE A 137 -20.69 -6.35 -3.98
N GLU A 138 -20.80 -6.42 -5.32
CA GLU A 138 -19.92 -7.24 -6.15
C GLU A 138 -18.45 -6.80 -6.03
N VAL A 139 -18.17 -5.50 -6.20
CA VAL A 139 -16.81 -4.95 -6.08
C VAL A 139 -16.25 -5.11 -4.67
N PHE A 140 -17.07 -4.89 -3.63
CA PHE A 140 -16.64 -5.09 -2.26
C PHE A 140 -16.38 -6.55 -1.91
N GLY A 141 -17.11 -7.48 -2.53
CA GLY A 141 -16.83 -8.91 -2.42
C GLY A 141 -15.44 -9.26 -2.93
N MET A 142 -15.08 -8.75 -4.13
CA MET A 142 -13.73 -8.96 -4.70
C MET A 142 -12.63 -8.38 -3.79
N LEU A 143 -12.83 -7.15 -3.29
CA LEU A 143 -11.89 -6.51 -2.37
C LEU A 143 -11.75 -7.28 -1.05
N ALA A 144 -12.84 -7.78 -0.49
CA ALA A 144 -12.82 -8.56 0.75
C ALA A 144 -12.06 -9.88 0.57
N THR A 145 -12.26 -10.58 -0.55
CA THR A 145 -11.52 -11.81 -0.87
C THR A 145 -10.02 -11.54 -1.02
N ARG A 146 -9.62 -10.42 -1.62
CA ARG A 146 -8.21 -10.02 -1.73
C ARG A 146 -7.60 -9.83 -0.33
N VAL A 147 -8.22 -8.99 0.50
CA VAL A 147 -7.73 -8.70 1.86
C VAL A 147 -7.63 -9.98 2.69
N GLU A 148 -8.62 -10.87 2.62
CA GLU A 148 -8.59 -12.15 3.34
C GLU A 148 -7.40 -13.03 2.91
N ARG A 149 -7.14 -13.11 1.60
CA ARG A 149 -6.01 -13.90 1.08
C ARG A 149 -4.67 -13.28 1.45
N GLU A 150 -4.52 -11.96 1.40
CA GLU A 150 -3.29 -11.28 1.79
C GLU A 150 -2.97 -11.50 3.27
N GLU A 151 -3.96 -11.34 4.16
CA GLU A 151 -3.81 -11.58 5.60
C GLU A 151 -3.50 -13.05 5.92
N ARG A 152 -4.06 -14.00 5.16
CA ARG A 152 -3.91 -15.43 5.41
C ARG A 152 -2.62 -16.02 4.83
N GLU A 153 -2.19 -15.55 3.66
CA GLU A 153 -1.15 -16.19 2.86
C GLU A 153 0.08 -15.30 2.74
N LEU A 154 -0.08 -14.07 2.25
CA LEU A 154 1.05 -13.20 1.93
C LEU A 154 1.73 -12.61 3.16
N TYR A 155 0.95 -12.05 4.09
CA TYR A 155 1.46 -11.34 5.26
C TYR A 155 2.22 -12.26 6.23
N PRO A 156 1.76 -13.49 6.53
CA PRO A 156 2.52 -14.43 7.34
C PRO A 156 3.87 -14.85 6.72
N LEU A 157 3.95 -14.95 5.39
CA LEU A 157 5.21 -15.24 4.71
C LEU A 157 6.18 -14.06 4.77
N ALA A 158 5.67 -12.85 4.56
CA ALA A 158 6.46 -11.63 4.73
C ALA A 158 7.00 -11.52 6.16
N ASP A 159 6.19 -11.79 7.18
CA ASP A 159 6.59 -11.77 8.59
C ASP A 159 7.70 -12.78 8.92
N LYS A 160 7.60 -14.02 8.40
CA LYS A 160 8.64 -15.04 8.58
C LYS A 160 9.99 -14.58 8.03
N LEU A 161 10.00 -13.93 6.87
CA LEU A 161 11.24 -13.39 6.30
C LEU A 161 11.83 -12.26 7.15
N TYR A 162 11.01 -11.38 7.73
CA TYR A 162 11.55 -10.36 8.64
C TYR A 162 12.12 -10.97 9.91
N ALA A 163 11.42 -11.95 10.49
CA ALA A 163 11.92 -12.64 11.67
C ALA A 163 13.27 -13.31 11.38
N ALA A 164 13.41 -13.95 10.21
CA ALA A 164 14.66 -14.57 9.78
C ALA A 164 15.78 -13.54 9.53
N ALA A 165 15.48 -12.44 8.82
CA ALA A 165 16.45 -11.37 8.54
C ALA A 165 16.90 -10.64 9.81
N ALA A 166 15.99 -10.38 10.75
CA ALA A 166 16.30 -9.76 12.03
C ALA A 166 17.15 -10.68 12.93
N ALA A 167 16.92 -12.00 12.86
CA ALA A 167 17.70 -12.99 13.59
C ALA A 167 19.14 -13.16 13.04
N LEU A 168 19.36 -12.85 11.76
CA LEU A 168 20.68 -12.94 11.11
C LEU A 168 21.61 -11.74 11.41
N GLY A 169 21.10 -10.67 12.03
CA GLY A 169 21.86 -9.44 12.32
C GLY A 169 22.31 -8.70 11.04
N PRO A 170 22.79 -7.45 11.14
CA PRO A 170 23.42 -6.80 9.99
C PRO A 170 24.66 -7.63 9.60
N ALA A 171 24.69 -8.09 8.35
CA ALA A 171 25.90 -8.69 7.79
C ALA A 171 27.04 -7.68 7.96
N VAL A 172 27.99 -8.01 8.83
CA VAL A 172 29.27 -7.32 8.94
C VAL A 172 29.95 -7.52 7.59
N MET A 173 29.80 -6.54 6.70
CA MET A 173 30.55 -6.49 5.46
C MET A 173 31.98 -6.07 5.80
N ASP A 174 32.84 -7.07 5.89
CA ASP A 174 34.31 -7.08 5.71
C ASP A 174 35.04 -5.73 5.81
N GLU A 175 35.55 -5.41 7.00
CA GLU A 175 36.74 -4.57 7.11
C GLU A 175 37.98 -5.48 7.03
N VAL A 176 38.43 -5.76 5.80
CA VAL A 176 39.75 -6.35 5.55
C VAL A 176 40.80 -5.34 6.01
N THR A 177 41.19 -5.42 7.27
CA THR A 177 42.39 -4.75 7.77
C THR A 177 43.61 -5.55 7.27
N ILE A 178 44.16 -5.12 6.14
CA ILE A 178 45.52 -5.48 5.75
C ILE A 178 46.47 -4.69 6.66
N SER A 179 47.04 -5.35 7.68
CA SER A 179 48.23 -4.81 8.36
C SER A 179 49.48 -5.24 7.59
N SER A 180 50.28 -4.23 7.21
CA SER A 180 51.69 -4.36 6.81
C SER A 180 52.61 -4.45 8.02
#